data_AF-A0A7M3WBV5-F1
#
_entry.id   AF-A0A7M3WBV5-F1
#
_cell.length_a   1.000
_cell.length_b   1.000
_cell.length_c   1.000
_cell.angle_alpha   90.00
_cell.angle_beta   90.00
_cell.angle_gamma   90.00
#
_symmetry.space_group_name_H-M   'P 1'
#
loop_
_entity.id
_entity.type
_entity.pdbx_description
1 polymer ?
#
loop_
_entity_poly.entity_id
_entity_poly.type
_entity_poly.pdbx_seq_one_letter_code
_entity_poly.pdbx_strand_id
1 'polypeptide(L)'
;PFVFILLFAPPSYSTQAEEPEVVEAFGDGFLEVVIADAFDDLRSPTDLEFHPGRANELWISNQATDSMTIVSNTGLENQTSQNREDAYSNHFLEEVSAIAFGAYHPEFDWQWGSAQETDNTYCGQGTPNNFMGPSLWPSSLDHYAVENQNNNLLGSHIDMNHESPFGVGIAHDVDNVYWYNDGHYGELVRYDFQEDHDTGYDDHSDAIVQRYSDVQLTHILGLPGHMVLDKDSGILYIADPAANRVLWVNTDDSTYTTTDIMNDASRLEPLAEYSRINGIEWGVLATGLNRPSGIALGDGELFVSEYGNGNIVAYELSTNGKVGTYLDEIQTTASAIMGLEIGPNGHLYYVDHDQNEVVRIDPFMDEDGDGVGDDADNCPMVPNASQSNYDGDDDGDACDQDDDNDGVLDADDLCQKGALDWLSISQNDHDGDGCKDAIEDADDDNDGVYDFADMCSTGTLAWTSNGQTDYDGDGCSDADEDVDDDNDGICDATQLDDLGACIVSTVEVDL
;
A
#
# COMPACT_ATOMS: atom_id res chain seq x y z
N PRO A 1 -22.81 -55.20 -35.51
CA PRO A 1 -22.29 -53.83 -35.57
C PRO A 1 -22.46 -53.14 -34.21
N PHE A 2 -21.46 -53.29 -33.34
CA PHE A 2 -21.37 -52.53 -32.10
C PHE A 2 -20.62 -51.23 -32.41
N VAL A 3 -21.24 -50.08 -32.13
CA VAL A 3 -20.63 -48.76 -32.27
C VAL A 3 -20.12 -48.37 -30.89
N PHE A 4 -18.80 -48.24 -30.76
CA PHE A 4 -18.15 -47.61 -29.62
C PHE A 4 -18.21 -46.09 -29.82
N ILE A 5 -18.78 -45.36 -28.86
CA ILE A 5 -18.70 -43.91 -28.81
C ILE A 5 -17.61 -43.58 -27.77
N LEU A 6 -16.47 -43.09 -28.23
CA LEU A 6 -15.44 -42.48 -27.40
C LEU A 6 -15.86 -41.05 -27.07
N LEU A 7 -16.15 -40.78 -25.80
CA LEU A 7 -16.27 -39.44 -25.25
C LEU A 7 -14.87 -38.95 -24.86
N PHE A 8 -14.35 -37.95 -25.57
CA PHE A 8 -13.18 -37.19 -25.13
C PHE A 8 -13.66 -36.07 -24.20
N ALA A 9 -13.22 -36.08 -22.95
CA ALA A 9 -13.29 -34.92 -22.07
C ALA A 9 -12.09 -34.01 -22.38
N PRO A 10 -12.28 -32.69 -22.55
CA PRO A 10 -11.16 -31.77 -22.66
C PRO A 10 -10.42 -31.67 -21.30
N PRO A 11 -9.10 -31.39 -21.31
CA PRO A 11 -8.35 -31.16 -20.08
C PRO A 11 -8.91 -29.94 -19.35
N SER A 12 -9.18 -30.11 -18.06
CA SER A 12 -9.40 -29.00 -17.14
C SER A 12 -8.08 -28.27 -16.98
N TYR A 13 -7.96 -27.09 -17.59
CA TYR A 13 -6.98 -26.12 -17.17
C TYR A 13 -7.42 -25.63 -15.78
N SER A 14 -6.64 -25.94 -14.74
CA SER A 14 -6.67 -25.11 -13.55
C SER A 14 -6.16 -23.74 -13.98
N THR A 15 -7.04 -22.75 -13.93
CA THR A 15 -6.57 -21.38 -13.80
C THR A 15 -5.75 -21.36 -12.51
N GLN A 16 -4.44 -21.13 -12.65
CA GLN A 16 -3.65 -20.58 -11.54
C GLN A 16 -4.48 -19.41 -11.01
N ALA A 17 -4.79 -19.40 -9.71
CA ALA A 17 -5.31 -18.18 -9.13
C ALA A 17 -4.27 -17.10 -9.46
N GLU A 18 -4.69 -16.00 -10.10
CA GLU A 18 -3.88 -14.80 -10.02
C GLU A 18 -3.68 -14.56 -8.53
N GLU A 19 -2.42 -14.51 -8.10
CA GLU A 19 -2.07 -13.99 -6.78
C GLU A 19 -2.78 -12.63 -6.65
N PRO A 20 -3.45 -12.35 -5.51
CA PRO A 20 -4.11 -11.07 -5.33
C PRO A 20 -3.08 -9.96 -5.53
N GLU A 21 -3.44 -8.97 -6.36
CA GLU A 21 -2.63 -7.77 -6.54
C GLU A 21 -2.51 -7.07 -5.19
N VAL A 22 -1.30 -7.00 -4.63
CA VAL A 22 -1.04 -6.39 -3.32
C VAL A 22 -1.27 -4.89 -3.45
N VAL A 23 -2.18 -4.36 -2.63
CA VAL A 23 -2.34 -2.92 -2.48
C VAL A 23 -1.14 -2.43 -1.67
N GLU A 24 -0.21 -1.69 -2.27
CA GLU A 24 1.05 -1.27 -1.62
C GLU A 24 0.81 -0.54 -0.28
N ALA A 25 -0.26 0.25 -0.19
CA ALA A 25 -0.63 0.96 1.04
C ALA A 25 -1.06 0.02 2.19
N PHE A 26 -1.40 -1.24 1.89
CA PHE A 26 -1.79 -2.28 2.84
C PHE A 26 -0.67 -3.29 3.10
N GLY A 27 0.09 -3.65 2.06
CA GLY A 27 1.10 -4.71 2.09
C GLY A 27 0.50 -6.10 2.38
N ASP A 28 1.35 -7.11 2.61
CA ASP A 28 0.92 -8.45 3.07
C ASP A 28 0.57 -8.51 4.56
N GLY A 29 0.79 -7.38 5.23
CA GLY A 29 0.43 -7.10 6.60
C GLY A 29 0.97 -5.71 6.95
N PHE A 30 0.64 -5.22 8.14
CA PHE A 30 1.05 -3.87 8.53
C PHE A 30 1.18 -3.72 10.04
N LEU A 31 1.86 -2.64 10.44
CA LEU A 31 1.85 -2.11 11.80
C LEU A 31 0.98 -0.86 11.86
N GLU A 32 0.15 -0.77 12.90
CA GLU A 32 -0.56 0.47 13.25
C GLU A 32 0.33 1.31 14.19
N VAL A 33 0.75 2.48 13.73
CA VAL A 33 1.58 3.41 14.48
C VAL A 33 0.75 4.63 14.87
N VAL A 34 0.52 4.82 16.17
CA VAL A 34 -0.15 6.03 16.69
C VAL A 34 0.76 7.23 16.49
N ILE A 35 0.30 8.17 15.67
CA ILE A 35 1.01 9.39 15.28
C ILE A 35 0.70 10.53 16.24
N ALA A 36 -0.56 10.70 16.60
CA ALA A 36 -0.99 11.71 17.55
C ALA A 36 -2.14 11.13 18.38
N ASP A 37 -2.23 11.53 19.64
CA ASP A 37 -3.27 11.06 20.55
C ASP A 37 -3.85 12.19 21.41
N ALA A 38 -4.62 11.82 22.44
CA ALA A 38 -5.21 12.78 23.37
C ALA A 38 -4.18 13.68 24.11
N PHE A 39 -2.91 13.28 24.22
CA PHE A 39 -1.82 14.10 24.78
C PHE A 39 -1.34 15.19 23.82
N ASP A 40 -1.62 15.03 22.52
CA ASP A 40 -1.46 16.06 21.48
C ASP A 40 -2.73 16.91 21.31
N ASP A 41 -3.59 16.91 22.33
CA ASP A 41 -4.87 17.64 22.39
C ASP A 41 -5.92 17.20 21.36
N LEU A 42 -5.83 15.96 20.84
CA LEU A 42 -6.91 15.40 20.00
C LEU A 42 -8.20 15.20 20.81
N ARG A 43 -9.33 15.65 20.28
CA ARG A 43 -10.65 15.54 20.92
C ARG A 43 -11.73 15.27 19.89
N SER A 44 -12.22 14.03 19.83
CA SER A 44 -13.14 13.53 18.80
C SER A 44 -12.67 13.98 17.42
N PRO A 45 -11.44 13.60 17.01
CA PRO A 45 -10.93 13.99 15.71
C PRO A 45 -11.85 13.46 14.61
N THR A 46 -12.04 14.24 13.56
CA THR A 46 -12.96 13.90 12.45
C THR A 46 -12.22 13.71 11.14
N ASP A 47 -11.24 14.57 10.87
CA ASP A 47 -10.54 14.63 9.60
C ASP A 47 -9.07 15.00 9.77
N LEU A 48 -8.26 14.72 8.74
CA LEU A 48 -6.84 15.03 8.71
C LEU A 48 -6.39 15.37 7.28
N GLU A 49 -5.38 16.22 7.15
CA GLU A 49 -4.76 16.50 5.85
C GLU A 49 -3.32 17.00 6.02
N PHE A 50 -2.42 16.63 5.09
CA PHE A 50 -1.06 17.14 5.09
C PHE A 50 -0.98 18.53 4.45
N HIS A 51 -0.20 19.41 5.06
CA HIS A 51 0.00 20.74 4.53
C HIS A 51 0.75 20.71 3.17
N PRO A 52 0.20 21.26 2.07
CA PRO A 52 0.77 21.08 0.73
C PRO A 52 2.15 21.74 0.55
N GLY A 53 2.42 22.83 1.29
CA GLY A 53 3.66 23.59 1.21
C GLY A 53 4.73 23.25 2.26
N ARG A 54 4.44 22.40 3.25
CA ARG A 54 5.31 22.16 4.41
C ARG A 54 5.47 20.67 4.65
N ALA A 55 6.71 20.19 4.49
CA ALA A 55 7.00 18.77 4.58
C ALA A 55 6.64 18.20 5.95
N ASN A 56 5.93 17.07 5.95
CA ASN A 56 5.56 16.31 7.15
C ASN A 56 4.85 17.17 8.20
N GLU A 57 3.97 18.08 7.78
CA GLU A 57 3.10 18.81 8.69
C GLU A 57 1.65 18.36 8.48
N LEU A 58 1.06 17.77 9.51
CA LEU A 58 -0.28 17.21 9.48
C LEU A 58 -1.24 18.09 10.30
N TRP A 59 -2.39 18.42 9.73
CA TRP A 59 -3.46 19.17 10.37
C TRP A 59 -4.63 18.24 10.65
N ILE A 60 -5.19 18.31 11.86
CA ILE A 60 -6.22 17.39 12.36
C ILE A 60 -7.36 18.22 12.94
N SER A 61 -8.58 17.98 12.48
CA SER A 61 -9.77 18.67 12.97
C SER A 61 -10.32 18.00 14.23
N ASN A 62 -10.56 18.77 15.28
CA ASN A 62 -11.12 18.28 16.54
C ASN A 62 -12.56 18.76 16.70
N GLN A 63 -13.52 17.87 16.45
CA GLN A 63 -14.94 18.19 16.55
C GLN A 63 -15.33 18.65 17.95
N ALA A 64 -14.88 17.96 18.99
CA ALA A 64 -15.36 18.22 20.35
C ALA A 64 -14.80 19.52 20.98
N THR A 65 -13.81 20.15 20.35
CA THR A 65 -13.18 21.39 20.84
C THR A 65 -13.18 22.52 19.83
N ASP A 66 -13.78 22.33 18.65
CA ASP A 66 -13.84 23.33 17.59
C ASP A 66 -12.45 23.91 17.25
N SER A 67 -11.43 23.04 17.22
CA SER A 67 -10.02 23.44 17.14
C SER A 67 -9.20 22.55 16.22
N MET A 68 -8.01 23.00 15.85
CA MET A 68 -7.09 22.25 14.98
C MET A 68 -5.84 21.85 15.75
N THR A 69 -5.48 20.56 15.69
CA THR A 69 -4.16 20.10 16.11
C THR A 69 -3.23 20.06 14.91
N ILE A 70 -2.04 20.62 15.05
CA ILE A 70 -1.00 20.67 14.03
C ILE A 70 0.19 19.87 14.54
N VAL A 71 0.53 18.80 13.83
CA VAL A 71 1.69 17.96 14.08
C VAL A 71 2.77 18.31 13.07
N SER A 72 3.97 18.66 13.53
CA SER A 72 5.13 18.95 12.69
C SER A 72 6.15 17.82 12.76
N ASN A 73 6.84 17.55 11.65
CA ASN A 73 7.72 16.38 11.49
C ASN A 73 6.97 15.07 11.78
N THR A 74 5.74 14.97 11.29
CA THR A 74 4.83 13.84 11.47
C THR A 74 5.54 12.52 11.17
N GLY A 75 5.53 11.60 12.13
CA GLY A 75 6.15 10.27 12.02
C GLY A 75 7.67 10.23 12.13
N LEU A 76 8.35 11.34 12.44
CA LEU A 76 9.81 11.41 12.60
C LEU A 76 10.23 11.51 14.08
N GLU A 77 11.49 11.20 14.39
CA GLU A 77 12.02 11.22 15.77
C GLU A 77 11.88 12.59 16.48
N ASN A 78 11.82 13.69 15.72
CA ASN A 78 11.69 15.06 16.23
C ASN A 78 10.27 15.63 16.06
N GLN A 79 9.26 14.77 16.04
CA GLN A 79 7.85 15.17 15.99
C GLN A 79 7.46 16.10 17.15
N THR A 80 6.65 17.11 16.86
CA THR A 80 6.04 18.01 17.86
C THR A 80 4.62 18.34 17.48
N SER A 81 3.76 18.66 18.45
CA SER A 81 2.38 19.06 18.23
C SER A 81 2.07 20.43 18.86
N GLN A 82 1.06 21.11 18.32
CA GLN A 82 0.41 22.29 18.92
C GLN A 82 -1.08 22.26 18.60
N ASN A 83 -1.93 22.68 19.54
CA ASN A 83 -3.34 22.91 19.29
C ASN A 83 -3.62 24.41 19.11
N ARG A 84 -4.57 24.74 18.23
CA ARG A 84 -5.00 26.09 17.91
C ARG A 84 -6.52 26.19 17.88
N GLU A 85 -7.05 27.12 18.68
CA GLU A 85 -8.47 27.42 18.79
C GLU A 85 -8.67 28.91 18.46
N ASP A 86 -9.54 29.20 17.49
CA ASP A 86 -9.91 30.57 17.15
C ASP A 86 -10.96 31.12 18.14
N ALA A 87 -10.89 32.42 18.47
CA ALA A 87 -11.80 33.07 19.41
C ALA A 87 -13.27 33.05 18.97
N TYR A 88 -13.55 32.80 17.69
CA TYR A 88 -14.88 32.66 17.11
C TYR A 88 -15.12 31.26 16.53
N SER A 89 -14.34 30.26 16.98
CA SER A 89 -14.52 28.85 16.59
C SER A 89 -15.95 28.37 16.76
N ASN A 90 -16.66 28.85 17.78
CA ASN A 90 -18.06 28.53 18.05
C ASN A 90 -19.05 28.90 16.92
N HIS A 91 -18.62 29.62 15.89
CA HIS A 91 -19.41 29.88 14.69
C HIS A 91 -18.72 29.34 13.43
N PHE A 92 -17.42 29.59 13.28
CA PHE A 92 -16.70 29.28 12.03
C PHE A 92 -16.09 27.86 12.01
N LEU A 93 -15.98 27.18 13.16
CA LEU A 93 -15.46 25.80 13.31
C LEU A 93 -16.32 24.92 14.23
N GLU A 94 -17.55 25.34 14.56
CA GLU A 94 -18.43 24.60 15.47
C GLU A 94 -18.68 23.19 14.94
N GLU A 95 -18.34 22.17 15.71
CA GLU A 95 -18.47 20.75 15.34
C GLU A 95 -17.80 20.46 13.98
N VAL A 96 -16.57 20.95 13.81
CA VAL A 96 -15.79 20.77 12.57
C VAL A 96 -15.72 19.29 12.16
N SER A 97 -16.12 19.04 10.92
CA SER A 97 -16.35 17.68 10.40
C SER A 97 -15.38 17.30 9.29
N ALA A 98 -14.90 18.28 8.51
CA ALA A 98 -13.98 18.06 7.41
C ALA A 98 -13.13 19.30 7.12
N ILE A 99 -11.93 19.09 6.56
CA ILE A 99 -11.03 20.14 6.08
C ILE A 99 -10.56 19.84 4.66
N ALA A 100 -10.15 20.87 3.93
CA ALA A 100 -9.50 20.72 2.63
C ALA A 100 -8.50 21.86 2.38
N PHE A 101 -7.23 21.53 2.12
CA PHE A 101 -6.23 22.53 1.74
C PHE A 101 -6.48 23.06 0.34
N GLY A 102 -6.43 24.39 0.27
CA GLY A 102 -6.73 25.25 -0.87
C GLY A 102 -5.54 25.53 -1.76
N ALA A 103 -5.50 26.75 -2.30
CA ALA A 103 -4.39 27.27 -3.09
C ALA A 103 -3.37 28.02 -2.22
N TYR A 104 -2.17 28.21 -2.76
CA TYR A 104 -1.16 29.08 -2.17
C TYR A 104 -1.58 30.56 -2.27
N HIS A 105 -1.47 31.29 -1.16
CA HIS A 105 -1.66 32.72 -1.06
C HIS A 105 -0.40 33.42 -0.52
N PRO A 106 0.07 34.52 -1.14
CA PRO A 106 1.31 35.19 -0.72
C PRO A 106 1.34 35.71 0.72
N GLU A 107 0.17 36.03 1.29
CA GLU A 107 0.04 36.51 2.68
C GLU A 107 -0.28 35.37 3.65
N PHE A 108 -1.14 34.44 3.23
CA PHE A 108 -1.73 33.44 4.12
C PHE A 108 -1.05 32.06 4.06
N ASP A 109 0.06 31.96 3.34
CA ASP A 109 0.73 30.71 2.97
C ASP A 109 -0.16 29.83 2.10
N TRP A 110 -0.87 28.86 2.65
CA TRP A 110 -1.93 28.15 1.93
C TRP A 110 -3.27 28.51 2.56
N GLN A 111 -4.30 28.62 1.75
CA GLN A 111 -5.66 28.72 2.28
C GLN A 111 -6.19 27.31 2.54
N TRP A 112 -7.17 27.17 3.43
CA TRP A 112 -7.87 25.90 3.64
C TRP A 112 -9.33 26.16 3.98
N GLY A 113 -10.19 25.26 3.52
CA GLY A 113 -11.62 25.30 3.78
C GLY A 113 -12.00 24.34 4.89
N SER A 114 -13.09 24.62 5.60
CA SER A 114 -13.66 23.71 6.59
C SER A 114 -15.16 23.54 6.46
N ALA A 115 -15.66 22.37 6.84
CA ALA A 115 -17.08 22.07 7.03
C ALA A 115 -17.44 21.92 8.51
N GLN A 116 -18.67 22.29 8.86
CA GLN A 116 -19.16 22.35 10.24
C GLN A 116 -20.50 21.63 10.33
N GLU A 117 -20.59 20.62 11.19
CA GLU A 117 -21.78 19.79 11.33
C GLU A 117 -22.79 20.39 12.33
N THR A 118 -23.21 21.62 12.10
CA THR A 118 -24.10 22.37 13.00
C THR A 118 -25.16 23.19 12.25
N ASP A 119 -26.23 23.56 12.96
CA ASP A 119 -27.25 24.54 12.54
C ASP A 119 -27.05 25.93 13.18
N ASN A 120 -25.81 26.23 13.58
CA ASN A 120 -25.35 27.45 14.25
C ASN A 120 -25.97 27.65 15.64
N THR A 121 -25.56 26.83 16.59
CA THR A 121 -26.02 27.00 17.98
C THR A 121 -25.04 27.77 18.85
N TYR A 122 -23.88 28.17 18.32
CA TYR A 122 -22.82 28.79 19.08
C TYR A 122 -22.35 27.92 20.25
N CYS A 123 -22.08 26.64 19.99
CA CYS A 123 -21.81 25.57 20.96
C CYS A 123 -22.92 25.45 22.02
N GLY A 124 -24.18 25.50 21.57
CA GLY A 124 -25.37 25.44 22.43
C GLY A 124 -25.69 26.72 23.21
N GLN A 125 -25.02 27.84 22.93
CA GLN A 125 -25.28 29.14 23.58
C GLN A 125 -26.50 29.88 23.01
N GLY A 126 -26.93 29.52 21.79
CA GLY A 126 -28.02 30.13 21.05
C GLY A 126 -29.10 29.13 20.62
N THR A 127 -30.18 29.65 20.02
CA THR A 127 -31.12 28.82 19.27
C THR A 127 -30.62 28.65 17.84
N PRO A 128 -30.77 27.46 17.23
CA PRO A 128 -30.46 27.25 15.82
C PRO A 128 -30.99 28.35 14.92
N ASN A 129 -30.16 28.79 13.98
CA ASN A 129 -30.53 29.83 13.01
C ASN A 129 -30.21 29.45 11.56
N ASN A 130 -29.60 28.28 11.32
CA ASN A 130 -29.21 27.72 10.02
C ASN A 130 -28.20 28.57 9.22
N PHE A 131 -27.64 29.61 9.82
CA PHE A 131 -26.66 30.49 9.20
C PHE A 131 -25.28 29.85 9.33
N MET A 132 -24.99 28.87 8.46
CA MET A 132 -23.74 28.10 8.39
C MET A 132 -23.43 27.72 6.95
N GLY A 133 -22.18 27.40 6.69
CA GLY A 133 -21.66 26.82 5.46
C GLY A 133 -20.13 26.85 5.51
N PRO A 134 -19.42 26.62 4.40
CA PRO A 134 -17.97 26.51 4.44
C PRO A 134 -17.32 27.81 4.88
N SER A 135 -16.24 27.67 5.66
CA SER A 135 -15.37 28.77 6.09
C SER A 135 -13.99 28.62 5.48
N LEU A 136 -13.35 29.74 5.12
CA LEU A 136 -12.01 29.80 4.56
C LEU A 136 -11.03 30.37 5.59
N TRP A 137 -9.82 29.81 5.61
CA TRP A 137 -8.83 30.07 6.64
C TRP A 137 -7.42 30.22 6.06
N PRO A 138 -6.54 30.97 6.72
CA PRO A 138 -5.11 30.95 6.43
C PRO A 138 -4.46 29.72 7.08
N SER A 139 -3.42 29.16 6.46
CA SER A 139 -2.56 28.13 7.08
C SER A 139 -1.34 28.74 7.76
N SER A 140 -1.01 29.99 7.42
CA SER A 140 0.09 30.72 8.04
C SER A 140 -0.08 30.77 9.55
N LEU A 141 0.94 30.28 10.25
CA LEU A 141 0.97 30.18 11.71
C LEU A 141 1.09 31.54 12.41
N ASP A 142 1.32 32.62 11.65
CA ASP A 142 1.31 33.99 12.13
C ASP A 142 -0.11 34.61 12.07
N HIS A 143 -1.03 34.03 11.30
CA HIS A 143 -2.41 34.53 11.13
C HIS A 143 -3.43 33.63 11.83
N TYR A 144 -3.41 32.33 11.55
CA TYR A 144 -4.42 31.38 12.03
C TYR A 144 -4.45 31.26 13.56
N ALA A 145 -5.61 31.49 14.15
CA ALA A 145 -5.85 31.57 15.59
C ALA A 145 -4.92 32.57 16.33
N VAL A 146 -4.41 33.58 15.63
CA VAL A 146 -3.50 34.60 16.18
C VAL A 146 -4.04 36.01 15.94
N GLU A 147 -4.53 36.29 14.74
CA GLU A 147 -5.10 37.59 14.42
C GLU A 147 -6.53 37.72 14.94
N ASN A 148 -6.90 38.93 15.37
CA ASN A 148 -8.25 39.30 15.80
C ASN A 148 -8.88 38.50 16.96
N GLN A 149 -8.06 37.79 17.73
CA GLN A 149 -8.53 36.94 18.83
C GLN A 149 -9.12 37.70 20.03
N ASN A 150 -8.86 39.01 20.13
CA ASN A 150 -9.22 39.82 21.31
C ASN A 150 -9.68 41.23 20.93
N ASN A 151 -10.30 41.39 19.76
CA ASN A 151 -10.80 42.68 19.28
C ASN A 151 -12.25 42.54 18.75
N ASN A 152 -12.72 43.52 17.97
CA ASN A 152 -14.08 43.54 17.44
C ASN A 152 -14.22 42.84 16.08
N LEU A 153 -13.14 42.29 15.53
CA LEU A 153 -13.14 41.49 14.31
C LEU A 153 -13.38 40.02 14.69
N LEU A 154 -13.83 39.24 13.72
CA LEU A 154 -14.38 37.91 13.87
C LEU A 154 -13.32 36.80 13.77
N GLY A 155 -12.20 36.98 14.48
CA GLY A 155 -11.13 35.98 14.51
C GLY A 155 -10.29 35.95 13.24
N SER A 156 -9.68 34.80 12.98
CA SER A 156 -8.69 34.61 11.92
C SER A 156 -9.24 34.01 10.62
N HIS A 157 -10.54 33.69 10.55
CA HIS A 157 -11.18 33.29 9.30
C HIS A 157 -11.04 34.42 8.26
N ILE A 158 -10.96 34.07 6.99
CA ILE A 158 -10.80 35.01 5.89
C ILE A 158 -12.00 35.05 4.96
N ASP A 159 -12.90 34.07 5.07
CA ASP A 159 -14.20 34.08 4.38
C ASP A 159 -15.18 33.06 5.01
N MET A 160 -16.50 33.24 4.83
CA MET A 160 -17.53 32.25 5.17
C MET A 160 -18.84 32.53 4.44
N ASN A 161 -19.40 31.50 3.81
CA ASN A 161 -20.71 31.56 3.12
C ASN A 161 -21.75 30.70 3.85
N HIS A 162 -22.98 31.18 3.98
CA HIS A 162 -24.00 30.70 4.90
C HIS A 162 -25.19 30.03 4.23
N GLU A 163 -24.98 29.20 3.21
CA GLU A 163 -26.08 28.57 2.48
C GLU A 163 -26.31 27.11 2.84
N SER A 164 -25.41 26.45 3.60
CA SER A 164 -25.39 24.99 3.80
C SER A 164 -25.05 24.58 5.25
N PRO A 165 -26.01 24.55 6.19
CA PRO A 165 -25.79 24.00 7.52
C PRO A 165 -25.60 22.48 7.51
N PHE A 166 -25.08 21.94 8.61
CA PHE A 166 -24.71 20.52 8.74
C PHE A 166 -23.75 20.05 7.65
N GLY A 167 -22.71 20.83 7.36
CA GLY A 167 -21.67 20.42 6.42
C GLY A 167 -20.90 19.22 6.93
N VAL A 168 -20.67 18.24 6.05
CA VAL A 168 -20.03 16.96 6.42
C VAL A 168 -18.90 16.51 5.49
N GLY A 169 -18.54 17.34 4.51
CA GLY A 169 -17.49 17.03 3.57
C GLY A 169 -17.15 18.28 2.75
N ILE A 170 -15.86 18.49 2.50
CA ILE A 170 -15.35 19.59 1.71
C ILE A 170 -14.18 19.09 0.87
N ALA A 171 -14.07 19.54 -0.37
CA ALA A 171 -12.94 19.25 -1.23
C ALA A 171 -12.56 20.50 -2.02
N HIS A 172 -11.27 20.82 -2.05
CA HIS A 172 -10.76 21.95 -2.80
C HIS A 172 -10.74 21.66 -4.31
N ASP A 173 -11.28 22.59 -5.09
CA ASP A 173 -11.23 22.58 -6.55
C ASP A 173 -9.99 23.37 -7.03
N VAL A 174 -10.15 24.69 -7.15
CA VAL A 174 -9.13 25.61 -7.65
C VAL A 174 -9.28 26.97 -6.98
N ASP A 175 -8.18 27.69 -6.76
CA ASP A 175 -8.20 29.02 -6.12
C ASP A 175 -9.03 29.00 -4.82
N ASN A 176 -10.05 29.86 -4.71
CA ASN A 176 -10.99 29.91 -3.59
C ASN A 176 -12.30 29.14 -3.88
N VAL A 177 -12.22 28.03 -4.62
CA VAL A 177 -13.38 27.21 -5.00
C VAL A 177 -13.36 25.89 -4.27
N TYR A 178 -14.48 25.55 -3.66
CA TYR A 178 -14.67 24.32 -2.90
C TYR A 178 -15.98 23.63 -3.26
N TRP A 179 -15.93 22.30 -3.31
CA TRP A 179 -17.10 21.44 -3.29
C TRP A 179 -17.48 21.14 -1.85
N TYR A 180 -18.77 21.10 -1.56
CA TYR A 180 -19.31 20.99 -0.21
C TYR A 180 -20.50 20.03 -0.14
N ASN A 181 -20.49 19.16 0.85
CA ASN A 181 -21.58 18.24 1.16
C ASN A 181 -22.55 18.88 2.16
N ASP A 182 -23.68 19.38 1.66
CA ASP A 182 -24.72 20.04 2.45
C ASP A 182 -25.63 19.01 3.12
N GLY A 183 -25.41 18.76 4.42
CA GLY A 183 -26.21 17.80 5.18
C GLY A 183 -27.63 18.26 5.48
N HIS A 184 -27.94 19.56 5.40
CA HIS A 184 -29.29 20.06 5.66
C HIS A 184 -30.23 19.81 4.49
N TYR A 185 -29.79 20.14 3.27
CA TYR A 185 -30.60 19.96 2.06
C TYR A 185 -30.30 18.63 1.34
N GLY A 186 -29.23 17.93 1.70
CA GLY A 186 -28.81 16.69 1.07
C GLY A 186 -28.36 16.90 -0.38
N GLU A 187 -27.65 18.00 -0.64
CA GLU A 187 -27.23 18.42 -1.98
C GLU A 187 -25.70 18.58 -2.03
N LEU A 188 -25.11 18.33 -3.20
CA LEU A 188 -23.78 18.81 -3.51
C LEU A 188 -23.84 20.30 -3.84
N VAL A 189 -22.92 21.08 -3.28
CA VAL A 189 -22.84 22.52 -3.52
C VAL A 189 -21.42 22.90 -3.92
N ARG A 190 -21.27 23.75 -4.95
CA ARG A 190 -20.00 24.39 -5.28
C ARG A 190 -20.04 25.82 -4.76
N TYR A 191 -19.07 26.15 -3.92
CA TYR A 191 -18.82 27.49 -3.43
C TYR A 191 -17.60 28.05 -4.12
N ASP A 192 -17.72 29.28 -4.59
CA ASP A 192 -16.61 30.08 -5.07
C ASP A 192 -16.65 31.38 -4.29
N PHE A 193 -15.70 31.51 -3.36
CA PHE A 193 -15.63 32.65 -2.44
C PHE A 193 -15.15 33.93 -3.14
N GLN A 194 -14.66 33.86 -4.38
CA GLN A 194 -14.07 35.01 -5.08
C GLN A 194 -12.90 35.63 -4.28
N GLU A 195 -12.96 36.93 -3.94
CA GLU A 195 -11.90 37.59 -3.16
C GLU A 195 -12.14 37.39 -1.67
N ASP A 196 -11.18 36.81 -0.95
CA ASP A 196 -11.26 36.75 0.52
C ASP A 196 -11.29 38.16 1.12
N HIS A 197 -11.90 38.29 2.29
CA HIS A 197 -12.11 39.59 2.92
C HIS A 197 -11.03 39.96 3.94
N ASP A 198 -9.86 39.29 3.93
CA ASP A 198 -8.84 39.37 4.99
C ASP A 198 -9.37 38.91 6.37
N THR A 199 -8.51 38.79 7.38
CA THR A 199 -8.87 38.15 8.64
C THR A 199 -9.96 38.91 9.40
N GLY A 200 -11.03 38.18 9.77
CA GLY A 200 -12.07 38.61 10.71
C GLY A 200 -13.05 39.66 10.20
N TYR A 201 -13.07 39.97 8.90
CA TYR A 201 -14.13 40.77 8.28
C TYR A 201 -15.37 39.92 7.97
N ASP A 202 -16.35 40.48 7.26
CA ASP A 202 -17.68 39.87 7.09
C ASP A 202 -18.35 40.15 5.72
N ASP A 203 -17.62 40.72 4.75
CA ASP A 203 -18.18 40.99 3.41
C ASP A 203 -17.78 39.87 2.45
N HIS A 204 -18.73 38.97 2.21
CA HIS A 204 -18.65 37.84 1.26
C HIS A 204 -19.76 37.96 0.20
N SER A 205 -20.21 39.18 -0.08
CA SER A 205 -21.35 39.43 -0.97
C SER A 205 -21.07 39.18 -2.45
N ASP A 206 -19.82 38.91 -2.81
CA ASP A 206 -19.34 38.52 -4.12
C ASP A 206 -19.35 37.01 -4.36
N ALA A 207 -19.66 36.21 -3.34
CA ALA A 207 -19.71 34.76 -3.44
C ALA A 207 -20.65 34.25 -4.55
N ILE A 208 -20.22 33.15 -5.17
CA ILE A 208 -20.98 32.40 -6.18
C ILE A 208 -21.32 31.02 -5.59
N VAL A 209 -22.61 30.74 -5.45
CA VAL A 209 -23.10 29.48 -4.86
C VAL A 209 -23.94 28.71 -5.88
N GLN A 210 -23.54 27.48 -6.16
CA GLN A 210 -24.18 26.63 -7.16
C GLN A 210 -24.62 25.30 -6.54
N ARG A 211 -25.92 25.03 -6.56
CA ARG A 211 -26.53 23.82 -5.98
C ARG A 211 -26.79 22.75 -7.03
N TYR A 212 -26.22 21.56 -6.85
CA TYR A 212 -26.30 20.41 -7.76
C TYR A 212 -27.31 19.39 -7.24
N SER A 213 -28.59 19.72 -7.34
CA SER A 213 -29.69 18.95 -6.74
C SER A 213 -29.89 17.55 -7.29
N ASP A 214 -29.36 17.25 -8.49
CA ASP A 214 -29.42 15.89 -9.00
C ASP A 214 -28.52 14.93 -8.21
N VAL A 215 -27.46 15.44 -7.59
CA VAL A 215 -26.57 14.68 -6.70
C VAL A 215 -27.16 14.71 -5.30
N GLN A 216 -27.98 13.70 -5.00
CA GLN A 216 -28.64 13.55 -3.70
C GLN A 216 -27.71 12.83 -2.73
N LEU A 217 -27.33 13.52 -1.66
CA LEU A 217 -26.46 13.03 -0.60
C LEU A 217 -27.28 12.75 0.67
N THR A 218 -26.87 11.76 1.44
CA THR A 218 -27.51 11.42 2.72
C THR A 218 -26.60 11.78 3.89
N HIS A 219 -27.23 12.04 5.03
CA HIS A 219 -26.52 12.55 6.21
C HIS A 219 -26.87 11.74 7.45
N ILE A 220 -25.84 11.37 8.23
CA ILE A 220 -25.96 10.80 9.58
C ILE A 220 -25.25 11.77 10.50
N LEU A 221 -25.96 12.26 11.52
CA LEU A 221 -25.38 13.18 12.50
C LEU A 221 -24.19 12.54 13.23
N GLY A 222 -23.06 13.24 13.27
CA GLY A 222 -21.81 12.80 13.88
C GLY A 222 -20.99 11.86 13.00
N LEU A 223 -21.34 11.71 11.72
CA LEU A 223 -20.63 10.85 10.78
C LEU A 223 -20.39 11.58 9.46
N PRO A 224 -19.19 12.17 9.29
CA PRO A 224 -18.82 12.87 8.08
C PRO A 224 -18.91 12.00 6.83
N GLY A 225 -19.28 12.62 5.71
CA GLY A 225 -19.20 12.03 4.37
C GLY A 225 -18.14 12.79 3.59
N HIS A 226 -16.87 12.42 3.80
CA HIS A 226 -15.72 13.12 3.25
C HIS A 226 -15.65 13.01 1.73
N MET A 227 -14.87 13.90 1.14
CA MET A 227 -14.78 14.04 -0.30
C MET A 227 -13.34 14.30 -0.73
N VAL A 228 -12.96 13.82 -1.91
CA VAL A 228 -11.66 14.10 -2.51
C VAL A 228 -11.83 14.33 -4.01
N LEU A 229 -11.19 15.38 -4.53
CA LEU A 229 -11.19 15.68 -5.96
C LEU A 229 -9.88 15.20 -6.59
N ASP A 230 -10.00 14.29 -7.55
CA ASP A 230 -8.90 14.02 -8.45
C ASP A 230 -8.81 15.15 -9.49
N LYS A 231 -7.81 16.02 -9.32
CA LYS A 231 -7.60 17.20 -10.17
C LYS A 231 -7.09 16.85 -11.56
N ASP A 232 -6.53 15.66 -11.77
CA ASP A 232 -6.06 15.22 -13.08
C ASP A 232 -7.20 14.73 -13.96
N SER A 233 -8.18 14.03 -13.37
CA SER A 233 -9.36 13.52 -14.09
C SER A 233 -10.60 14.42 -14.02
N GLY A 234 -10.65 15.36 -13.09
CA GLY A 234 -11.83 16.21 -12.84
C GLY A 234 -12.98 15.44 -12.19
N ILE A 235 -12.68 14.37 -11.45
CA ILE A 235 -13.68 13.52 -10.78
C ILE A 235 -13.63 13.75 -9.27
N LEU A 236 -14.75 14.22 -8.73
CA LEU A 236 -14.97 14.32 -7.29
C LEU A 236 -15.57 13.02 -6.77
N TYR A 237 -14.91 12.41 -5.78
CA TYR A 237 -15.40 11.24 -5.06
C TYR A 237 -16.01 11.65 -3.72
N ILE A 238 -17.14 11.05 -3.35
CA ILE A 238 -17.91 11.42 -2.15
C ILE A 238 -18.32 10.17 -1.41
N ALA A 239 -17.91 10.03 -0.15
CA ALA A 239 -18.45 9.03 0.76
C ALA A 239 -19.87 9.45 1.21
N ASP A 240 -20.84 8.54 1.09
CA ASP A 240 -22.25 8.79 1.44
C ASP A 240 -22.71 7.79 2.52
N PRO A 241 -22.43 8.07 3.81
CA PRO A 241 -22.53 7.09 4.89
C PRO A 241 -23.92 6.47 5.04
N ALA A 242 -24.99 7.28 5.02
CA ALA A 242 -26.34 6.76 5.23
C ALA A 242 -26.87 5.91 4.06
N ALA A 243 -26.29 6.08 2.87
CA ALA A 243 -26.63 5.32 1.69
C ALA A 243 -25.68 4.15 1.41
N ASN A 244 -24.66 3.94 2.25
CA ASN A 244 -23.74 2.79 2.15
C ASN A 244 -23.07 2.70 0.76
N ARG A 245 -22.60 3.83 0.25
CA ARG A 245 -22.05 3.97 -1.10
C ARG A 245 -21.00 5.07 -1.20
N VAL A 246 -20.25 5.04 -2.30
CA VAL A 246 -19.38 6.13 -2.76
C VAL A 246 -19.91 6.62 -4.10
N LEU A 247 -20.00 7.94 -4.28
CA LEU A 247 -20.39 8.59 -5.52
C LEU A 247 -19.16 9.12 -6.25
N TRP A 248 -19.29 9.31 -7.56
CA TRP A 248 -18.39 10.12 -8.36
C TRP A 248 -19.18 11.21 -9.09
N VAL A 249 -18.59 12.40 -9.25
CA VAL A 249 -19.17 13.55 -9.96
C VAL A 249 -18.13 14.13 -10.91
N ASN A 250 -18.49 14.33 -12.18
CA ASN A 250 -17.60 14.97 -13.15
C ASN A 250 -17.70 16.50 -13.02
N THR A 251 -16.69 17.10 -12.40
CA THR A 251 -16.65 18.55 -12.14
C THR A 251 -16.37 19.38 -13.40
N ASP A 252 -15.78 18.75 -14.42
CA ASP A 252 -15.51 19.34 -15.74
C ASP A 252 -16.71 19.22 -16.71
N ASP A 253 -17.81 18.58 -16.30
CA ASP A 253 -19.00 18.49 -17.14
C ASP A 253 -19.58 19.89 -17.38
N SER A 254 -19.79 20.22 -18.65
CA SER A 254 -20.38 21.49 -19.10
C SER A 254 -21.73 21.31 -19.79
N THR A 255 -22.29 20.09 -19.77
CA THR A 255 -23.54 19.75 -20.44
C THR A 255 -24.80 20.01 -19.60
N TYR A 256 -24.61 20.43 -18.35
CA TYR A 256 -25.69 20.77 -17.43
C TYR A 256 -26.46 22.04 -17.83
N THR A 257 -27.56 22.28 -17.12
CA THR A 257 -28.38 23.49 -17.22
C THR A 257 -28.36 24.28 -15.92
N THR A 258 -28.28 25.60 -16.04
CA THR A 258 -28.24 26.53 -14.90
C THR A 258 -29.55 27.29 -14.79
N THR A 259 -30.08 27.40 -13.57
CA THR A 259 -31.26 28.21 -13.23
C THR A 259 -30.90 29.22 -12.15
N ASP A 260 -31.15 30.50 -12.40
CA ASP A 260 -31.05 31.55 -11.37
C ASP A 260 -32.08 31.32 -10.27
N ILE A 261 -31.60 31.27 -9.02
CA ILE A 261 -32.42 31.12 -7.81
C ILE A 261 -32.14 32.25 -6.81
N MET A 262 -31.71 33.44 -7.27
CA MET A 262 -31.39 34.58 -6.40
C MET A 262 -32.57 35.07 -5.55
N ASN A 263 -33.80 34.74 -5.92
CA ASN A 263 -35.01 35.10 -5.17
C ASN A 263 -35.62 33.91 -4.41
N ASP A 264 -34.91 32.79 -4.31
CA ASP A 264 -35.35 31.65 -3.52
C ASP A 264 -35.33 31.97 -2.02
N ALA A 265 -36.22 31.33 -1.28
CA ALA A 265 -36.34 31.51 0.16
C ALA A 265 -35.21 30.81 0.94
N SER A 266 -34.48 29.88 0.30
CA SER A 266 -33.31 29.25 0.90
C SER A 266 -32.12 30.20 1.02
N ARG A 267 -32.07 31.29 0.24
CA ARG A 267 -30.96 32.25 0.28
C ARG A 267 -30.92 33.00 1.61
N LEU A 268 -29.82 32.90 2.32
CA LEU A 268 -29.61 33.47 3.65
C LEU A 268 -28.87 34.79 3.63
N GLU A 269 -28.09 35.09 2.58
CA GLU A 269 -27.27 36.29 2.51
C GLU A 269 -27.21 36.95 1.11
N PRO A 270 -26.63 38.17 0.99
CA PRO A 270 -26.29 38.74 -0.31
C PRO A 270 -25.21 37.91 -1.01
N LEU A 271 -25.42 37.60 -2.28
CA LEU A 271 -24.50 36.82 -3.13
C LEU A 271 -24.37 37.50 -4.50
N ALA A 272 -23.26 37.24 -5.21
CA ALA A 272 -23.15 37.64 -6.62
C ALA A 272 -23.97 36.72 -7.53
N GLU A 273 -23.95 35.42 -7.23
CA GLU A 273 -24.73 34.41 -7.94
C GLU A 273 -25.26 33.37 -6.95
N TYR A 274 -26.53 33.00 -7.15
CA TYR A 274 -27.12 31.82 -6.54
C TYR A 274 -27.87 31.05 -7.61
N SER A 275 -27.37 29.88 -7.95
CA SER A 275 -27.87 29.10 -9.08
C SER A 275 -28.10 27.64 -8.73
N ARG A 276 -29.05 27.02 -9.44
CA ARG A 276 -29.33 25.59 -9.39
C ARG A 276 -28.86 24.96 -10.69
N ILE A 277 -28.06 23.91 -10.55
CA ILE A 277 -27.49 23.14 -11.65
C ILE A 277 -28.24 21.81 -11.75
N ASN A 278 -28.70 21.47 -12.96
CA ASN A 278 -29.32 20.18 -13.25
C ASN A 278 -28.71 19.56 -14.51
N GLY A 279 -28.53 18.23 -14.49
CA GLY A 279 -28.00 17.43 -15.58
C GLY A 279 -26.48 17.27 -15.54
N ILE A 280 -25.82 17.53 -14.41
CA ILE A 280 -24.40 17.21 -14.24
C ILE A 280 -24.20 15.70 -14.38
N GLU A 281 -23.08 15.28 -14.98
CA GLU A 281 -22.69 13.89 -15.08
C GLU A 281 -22.16 13.38 -13.73
N TRP A 282 -22.83 12.37 -13.17
CA TRP A 282 -22.45 11.72 -11.91
C TRP A 282 -22.88 10.25 -11.92
N GLY A 283 -22.36 9.48 -10.97
CA GLY A 283 -22.71 8.08 -10.80
C GLY A 283 -22.37 7.53 -9.42
N VAL A 284 -22.61 6.23 -9.25
CA VAL A 284 -22.23 5.48 -8.05
C VAL A 284 -20.98 4.69 -8.38
N LEU A 285 -19.90 4.91 -7.63
CA LEU A 285 -18.64 4.20 -7.78
C LEU A 285 -18.71 2.82 -7.14
N ALA A 286 -19.13 2.78 -5.87
CA ALA A 286 -19.19 1.58 -5.04
C ALA A 286 -20.46 1.55 -4.19
N THR A 287 -20.95 0.35 -3.87
CA THR A 287 -22.13 0.13 -3.01
C THR A 287 -21.92 -1.07 -2.10
N GLY A 288 -22.67 -1.13 -1.00
CA GLY A 288 -22.61 -2.26 -0.07
C GLY A 288 -21.58 -2.08 1.04
N LEU A 289 -20.96 -0.90 1.08
CA LEU A 289 -20.09 -0.45 2.15
C LEU A 289 -20.88 -0.28 3.46
N ASN A 290 -20.23 -0.39 4.60
CA ASN A 290 -20.81 -0.15 5.91
C ASN A 290 -20.48 1.27 6.39
N ARG A 291 -21.41 2.20 6.12
CA ARG A 291 -21.29 3.61 6.52
C ARG A 291 -19.91 4.21 6.16
N PRO A 292 -19.58 4.28 4.86
CA PRO A 292 -18.30 4.84 4.42
C PRO A 292 -18.16 6.29 4.90
N SER A 293 -17.00 6.67 5.42
CA SER A 293 -16.77 8.00 6.01
C SER A 293 -15.59 8.74 5.37
N GLY A 294 -14.37 8.35 5.71
CA GLY A 294 -13.15 8.94 5.18
C GLY A 294 -12.82 8.40 3.80
N ILE A 295 -12.15 9.24 3.02
CA ILE A 295 -11.80 8.94 1.65
C ILE A 295 -10.44 9.55 1.33
N ALA A 296 -9.55 8.78 0.70
CA ALA A 296 -8.24 9.25 0.28
C ALA A 296 -7.91 8.73 -1.11
N LEU A 297 -7.08 9.48 -1.84
CA LEU A 297 -6.63 9.14 -3.19
C LEU A 297 -5.10 9.02 -3.18
N GLY A 298 -4.56 7.94 -3.73
CA GLY A 298 -3.12 7.72 -3.88
C GLY A 298 -2.85 6.77 -5.04
N ASP A 299 -1.88 7.10 -5.89
CA ASP A 299 -1.38 6.22 -6.98
C ASP A 299 -2.44 5.59 -7.91
N GLY A 300 -3.58 6.28 -8.11
CA GLY A 300 -4.69 5.79 -8.94
C GLY A 300 -5.69 4.89 -8.21
N GLU A 301 -5.51 4.73 -6.90
CA GLU A 301 -6.36 3.98 -6.00
C GLU A 301 -7.19 4.92 -5.12
N LEU A 302 -8.40 4.48 -4.79
CA LEU A 302 -9.29 5.15 -3.86
C LEU A 302 -9.46 4.31 -2.59
N PHE A 303 -9.09 4.89 -1.46
CA PHE A 303 -9.25 4.29 -0.14
C PHE A 303 -10.49 4.84 0.54
N VAL A 304 -11.27 3.97 1.16
CA VAL A 304 -12.53 4.34 1.82
C VAL A 304 -12.60 3.66 3.18
N SER A 305 -12.74 4.44 4.25
CA SER A 305 -12.92 3.90 5.60
C SER A 305 -14.38 3.59 5.88
N GLU A 306 -14.63 2.53 6.64
CA GLU A 306 -15.97 2.10 7.04
C GLU A 306 -16.18 2.30 8.55
N TYR A 307 -17.18 3.12 8.88
CA TYR A 307 -17.44 3.45 10.27
C TYR A 307 -18.17 2.31 11.00
N GLY A 308 -17.60 1.90 12.13
CA GLY A 308 -18.15 0.95 13.10
C GLY A 308 -17.81 -0.51 12.86
N ASN A 309 -16.96 -0.84 11.88
CA ASN A 309 -16.37 -2.17 11.71
C ASN A 309 -14.84 -2.15 11.63
N GLY A 310 -14.20 -1.01 11.38
CA GLY A 310 -12.74 -0.91 11.32
C GLY A 310 -12.13 -1.29 9.98
N ASN A 311 -12.95 -1.39 8.93
CA ASN A 311 -12.46 -1.74 7.61
C ASN A 311 -11.97 -0.49 6.88
N ILE A 312 -10.91 -0.66 6.09
CA ILE A 312 -10.52 0.27 5.03
C ILE A 312 -10.47 -0.53 3.74
N VAL A 313 -11.19 -0.07 2.72
CA VAL A 313 -11.35 -0.75 1.44
C VAL A 313 -10.62 0.04 0.36
N ALA A 314 -9.89 -0.65 -0.51
CA ALA A 314 -9.20 -0.07 -1.67
C ALA A 314 -9.91 -0.41 -2.98
N TYR A 315 -9.93 0.56 -3.89
CA TYR A 315 -10.45 0.41 -5.24
C TYR A 315 -9.45 0.92 -6.27
N GLU A 316 -9.19 0.13 -7.31
CA GLU A 316 -8.52 0.61 -8.51
C GLU A 316 -9.49 1.50 -9.29
N LEU A 317 -9.07 2.72 -9.61
CA LEU A 317 -9.86 3.60 -10.46
C LEU A 317 -9.53 3.36 -11.93
N SER A 318 -10.56 3.14 -12.74
CA SER A 318 -10.41 3.14 -14.20
C SER A 318 -9.81 4.47 -14.68
N THR A 319 -9.16 4.49 -15.84
CA THR A 319 -8.48 5.68 -16.39
C THR A 319 -9.34 6.95 -16.51
N ASN A 320 -10.67 6.83 -16.51
CA ASN A 320 -11.58 7.98 -16.54
C ASN A 320 -12.19 8.34 -15.17
N GLY A 321 -11.78 7.66 -14.10
CA GLY A 321 -12.25 7.85 -12.72
C GLY A 321 -13.69 7.39 -12.43
N LYS A 322 -14.42 6.85 -13.41
CA LYS A 322 -15.88 6.62 -13.26
C LYS A 322 -16.26 5.20 -12.85
N VAL A 323 -15.29 4.32 -12.74
CA VAL A 323 -15.44 2.91 -12.31
C VAL A 323 -14.36 2.62 -11.29
N GLY A 324 -14.76 2.12 -10.12
CA GLY A 324 -13.87 1.58 -9.11
C GLY A 324 -13.97 0.05 -9.10
N THR A 325 -12.85 -0.64 -9.28
CA THR A 325 -12.74 -2.09 -9.14
C THR A 325 -12.25 -2.38 -7.74
N TYR A 326 -12.97 -3.19 -6.95
CA TYR A 326 -12.49 -3.61 -5.64
C TYR A 326 -11.14 -4.33 -5.78
N LEU A 327 -10.15 -3.91 -4.99
CA LEU A 327 -8.84 -4.54 -4.91
C LEU A 327 -8.77 -5.41 -3.67
N ASP A 328 -8.74 -4.77 -2.50
CA ASP A 328 -8.54 -5.43 -1.21
C ASP A 328 -9.21 -4.66 -0.06
N GLU A 329 -9.28 -5.27 1.12
CA GLU A 329 -9.66 -4.61 2.37
C GLU A 329 -8.77 -5.03 3.54
N ILE A 330 -8.43 -4.07 4.39
CA ILE A 330 -7.76 -4.34 5.67
C ILE A 330 -8.71 -4.16 6.84
N GLN A 331 -8.41 -4.89 7.92
CA GLN A 331 -9.08 -4.76 9.21
C GLN A 331 -8.12 -4.10 10.21
N THR A 332 -8.42 -2.87 10.60
CA THR A 332 -7.65 -2.18 11.64
C THR A 332 -8.12 -2.56 13.04
N THR A 333 -7.39 -2.11 14.06
CA THR A 333 -7.81 -2.23 15.47
C THR A 333 -8.88 -1.21 15.87
N ALA A 334 -9.02 -0.12 15.12
CA ALA A 334 -10.01 0.92 15.36
C ALA A 334 -11.40 0.47 14.90
N SER A 335 -12.45 1.04 15.49
CA SER A 335 -13.83 0.79 15.04
C SER A 335 -14.53 2.04 14.55
N ALA A 336 -14.08 3.24 14.92
CA ALA A 336 -14.69 4.51 14.55
C ALA A 336 -13.77 5.27 13.58
N ILE A 337 -13.40 4.62 12.47
CA ILE A 337 -12.52 5.23 11.47
C ILE A 337 -13.29 6.33 10.73
N MET A 338 -12.70 7.52 10.66
CA MET A 338 -13.21 8.65 9.88
C MET A 338 -12.18 9.05 8.82
N GLY A 339 -11.71 10.30 8.80
CA GLY A 339 -10.81 10.85 7.78
C GLY A 339 -9.64 9.93 7.44
N LEU A 340 -9.30 9.93 6.16
CA LEU A 340 -8.18 9.21 5.57
C LEU A 340 -7.30 10.19 4.82
N GLU A 341 -6.00 9.95 4.80
CA GLU A 341 -5.07 10.74 4.00
C GLU A 341 -3.84 9.91 3.64
N ILE A 342 -3.33 10.07 2.41
CA ILE A 342 -2.04 9.51 2.00
C ILE A 342 -0.94 10.51 2.36
N GLY A 343 -0.02 10.09 3.23
CA GLY A 343 1.08 10.95 3.65
C GLY A 343 2.17 11.10 2.60
N PRO A 344 3.08 12.08 2.78
CA PRO A 344 4.20 12.32 1.86
C PRO A 344 5.24 11.18 1.81
N ASN A 345 5.13 10.20 2.71
CA ASN A 345 5.92 8.96 2.71
C ASN A 345 5.24 7.80 1.97
N GLY A 346 4.04 8.02 1.40
CA GLY A 346 3.25 6.99 0.73
C GLY A 346 2.39 6.15 1.68
N HIS A 347 2.46 6.35 2.99
CA HIS A 347 1.65 5.58 3.94
C HIS A 347 0.25 6.16 4.10
N LEU A 348 -0.71 5.28 4.35
CA LEU A 348 -2.07 5.65 4.66
C LEU A 348 -2.20 6.03 6.13
N TYR A 349 -2.86 7.15 6.40
CA TYR A 349 -3.18 7.65 7.74
C TYR A 349 -4.70 7.66 7.91
N TYR A 350 -5.16 7.40 9.13
CA TYR A 350 -6.57 7.46 9.46
C TYR A 350 -6.83 8.05 10.85
N VAL A 351 -8.02 8.62 11.01
CA VAL A 351 -8.55 9.08 12.30
C VAL A 351 -9.27 7.94 13.01
N ASP A 352 -8.87 7.61 14.25
CA ASP A 352 -9.68 6.84 15.20
C ASP A 352 -10.43 7.81 16.13
N HIS A 353 -11.68 8.09 15.76
CA HIS A 353 -12.51 9.10 16.42
C HIS A 353 -12.76 8.78 17.91
N ASP A 354 -13.05 7.52 18.23
CA ASP A 354 -13.45 7.11 19.58
C ASP A 354 -12.27 7.08 20.55
N GLN A 355 -11.05 6.81 20.05
CA GLN A 355 -9.84 6.81 20.87
C GLN A 355 -9.12 8.16 20.92
N ASN A 356 -9.51 9.11 20.07
CA ASN A 356 -8.83 10.41 19.90
C ASN A 356 -7.41 10.23 19.36
N GLU A 357 -7.25 9.39 18.35
CA GLU A 357 -5.96 9.07 17.76
C GLU A 357 -5.96 9.36 16.26
N VAL A 358 -4.78 9.70 15.75
CA VAL A 358 -4.44 9.54 14.34
C VAL A 358 -3.41 8.44 14.23
N VAL A 359 -3.66 7.48 13.35
CA VAL A 359 -2.86 6.27 13.19
C VAL A 359 -2.34 6.21 11.76
N ARG A 360 -1.10 5.77 11.60
CA ARG A 360 -0.47 5.48 10.32
C ARG A 360 -0.35 3.97 10.13
N ILE A 361 -0.61 3.51 8.91
CA ILE A 361 -0.40 2.13 8.47
C ILE A 361 0.99 2.04 7.87
N ASP A 362 1.85 1.21 8.49
CA ASP A 362 3.19 0.89 8.00
C ASP A 362 3.14 -0.53 7.40
N PRO A 363 3.01 -0.68 6.06
CA PRO A 363 2.93 -1.99 5.42
C PRO A 363 4.26 -2.74 5.50
N PHE A 364 4.18 -4.06 5.60
CA PHE A 364 5.28 -4.97 5.30
C PHE A 364 5.34 -5.15 3.79
N MET A 365 6.54 -5.03 3.22
CA MET A 365 6.78 -5.23 1.80
C MET A 365 7.08 -6.71 1.53
N ASP A 366 6.70 -7.18 0.35
CA ASP A 366 7.03 -8.48 -0.24
C ASP A 366 7.43 -8.18 -1.70
N GLU A 367 8.73 -7.98 -1.95
CA GLU A 367 9.20 -7.47 -3.24
C GLU A 367 9.10 -8.53 -4.36
N ASP A 368 9.02 -9.82 -4.01
CA ASP A 368 8.96 -10.91 -4.97
C ASP A 368 7.57 -11.59 -5.09
N GLY A 369 6.68 -11.30 -4.15
CA GLY A 369 5.26 -11.67 -4.16
C GLY A 369 5.01 -13.15 -3.86
N ASP A 370 5.81 -13.76 -3.00
CA ASP A 370 5.67 -15.17 -2.62
C ASP A 370 4.78 -15.41 -1.38
N GLY A 371 4.36 -14.34 -0.70
CA GLY A 371 3.53 -14.33 0.50
C GLY A 371 4.32 -14.30 1.81
N VAL A 372 5.63 -14.07 1.79
CA VAL A 372 6.50 -13.85 2.94
C VAL A 372 7.14 -12.47 2.83
N GLY A 373 6.77 -11.56 3.74
CA GLY A 373 7.34 -10.20 3.67
C GLY A 373 8.86 -10.16 3.89
N ASP A 374 9.53 -9.23 3.21
CA ASP A 374 10.99 -9.07 3.08
C ASP A 374 11.76 -9.19 4.40
N ASP A 375 11.19 -8.68 5.51
CA ASP A 375 11.81 -8.71 6.85
C ASP A 375 11.90 -10.14 7.44
N ALA A 376 11.08 -11.06 6.94
CA ALA A 376 11.01 -12.46 7.35
C ALA A 376 11.42 -13.43 6.23
N ASP A 377 11.70 -12.91 5.04
CA ASP A 377 12.06 -13.66 3.86
C ASP A 377 13.58 -13.89 3.79
N ASN A 378 13.99 -15.15 3.66
CA ASN A 378 15.40 -15.51 3.44
C ASN A 378 15.85 -15.40 1.98
N CYS A 379 14.95 -15.05 1.06
CA CYS A 379 15.24 -14.68 -0.32
C CYS A 379 14.35 -13.52 -0.83
N PRO A 380 14.47 -12.27 -0.31
CA PRO A 380 13.55 -11.14 -0.58
C PRO A 380 13.32 -10.72 -2.04
N MET A 381 14.02 -11.34 -2.99
CA MET A 381 13.98 -11.01 -4.42
C MET A 381 13.70 -12.24 -5.30
N VAL A 382 13.53 -13.43 -4.71
CA VAL A 382 13.39 -14.71 -5.41
C VAL A 382 12.30 -15.56 -4.74
N PRO A 383 11.12 -15.71 -5.38
CA PRO A 383 9.96 -16.30 -4.73
C PRO A 383 10.23 -17.70 -4.19
N ASN A 384 10.08 -17.90 -2.88
CA ASN A 384 10.44 -19.12 -2.18
C ASN A 384 9.59 -19.45 -0.94
N ALA A 385 8.27 -19.21 -0.96
CA ALA A 385 7.29 -19.32 0.15
C ALA A 385 7.45 -20.46 1.20
N SER A 386 8.16 -21.53 0.87
CA SER A 386 8.60 -22.56 1.81
C SER A 386 9.72 -22.15 2.78
N GLN A 387 10.44 -21.05 2.51
CA GLN A 387 11.51 -20.49 3.33
C GLN A 387 12.54 -21.55 3.74
N SER A 388 12.98 -22.36 2.76
CA SER A 388 13.98 -23.40 2.99
C SER A 388 15.37 -22.77 3.01
N ASN A 389 16.23 -23.28 3.89
CA ASN A 389 17.60 -22.85 4.11
C ASN A 389 18.31 -24.07 4.74
N TYR A 390 19.02 -24.83 3.92
CA TYR A 390 19.48 -26.16 4.23
C TYR A 390 20.68 -26.15 5.18
N ASP A 391 21.61 -25.23 4.97
CA ASP A 391 22.86 -25.08 5.70
C ASP A 391 22.77 -24.13 6.91
N GLY A 392 21.74 -23.29 6.96
CA GLY A 392 21.45 -22.36 8.04
C GLY A 392 22.13 -20.99 7.91
N ASP A 393 22.58 -20.59 6.72
CA ASP A 393 23.22 -19.29 6.52
C ASP A 393 22.23 -18.13 6.32
N ASP A 394 22.65 -16.98 5.80
CA ASP A 394 21.79 -15.80 5.66
C ASP A 394 20.90 -15.86 4.39
N ASP A 395 21.23 -16.69 3.40
CA ASP A 395 20.52 -16.86 2.14
C ASP A 395 19.63 -18.12 2.20
N GLY A 396 18.48 -18.12 1.52
CA GLY A 396 17.62 -19.30 1.40
C GLY A 396 17.97 -20.15 0.18
N ASP A 397 17.54 -21.41 0.17
CA ASP A 397 17.84 -22.39 -0.91
C ASP A 397 17.44 -21.93 -2.33
N ALA A 398 16.62 -20.89 -2.45
CA ALA A 398 16.18 -20.36 -3.74
C ALA A 398 17.12 -19.29 -4.31
N CYS A 399 17.87 -18.61 -3.45
CA CYS A 399 18.76 -17.50 -3.77
C CYS A 399 20.22 -17.77 -3.38
N ASP A 400 20.48 -18.84 -2.63
CA ASP A 400 21.79 -19.44 -2.44
C ASP A 400 22.26 -20.14 -3.73
N GLN A 401 23.58 -20.23 -3.92
CA GLN A 401 24.22 -20.91 -5.05
C GLN A 401 25.02 -22.15 -4.61
N ASP A 402 25.09 -22.41 -3.31
CA ASP A 402 25.86 -23.48 -2.67
C ASP A 402 25.10 -23.93 -1.41
N ASP A 403 23.99 -24.65 -1.62
CA ASP A 403 22.97 -24.96 -0.62
C ASP A 403 23.51 -25.75 0.60
N ASP A 404 24.68 -26.40 0.51
CA ASP A 404 25.34 -27.13 1.60
C ASP A 404 26.70 -26.55 2.06
N ASN A 405 27.13 -25.47 1.40
CA ASN A 405 28.27 -24.62 1.74
C ASN A 405 29.63 -25.37 1.73
N ASP A 406 29.78 -26.36 0.85
CA ASP A 406 31.00 -27.15 0.68
C ASP A 406 32.03 -26.51 -0.28
N GLY A 407 31.64 -25.48 -1.01
CA GLY A 407 32.47 -24.72 -1.95
C GLY A 407 32.33 -25.11 -3.43
N VAL A 408 31.46 -26.08 -3.76
CA VAL A 408 31.00 -26.40 -5.12
C VAL A 408 29.62 -25.76 -5.32
N LEU A 409 29.42 -25.07 -6.44
CA LEU A 409 28.12 -24.45 -6.69
C LEU A 409 27.09 -25.51 -7.05
N ASP A 410 25.82 -25.34 -6.67
CA ASP A 410 24.72 -26.28 -6.94
C ASP A 410 24.62 -26.71 -8.42
N ALA A 411 25.01 -25.82 -9.33
CA ALA A 411 24.99 -26.07 -10.76
C ALA A 411 26.02 -27.12 -11.22
N ASP A 412 27.09 -27.28 -10.45
CA ASP A 412 28.21 -28.19 -10.68
C ASP A 412 28.25 -29.32 -9.61
N ASP A 413 27.40 -29.26 -8.57
CA ASP A 413 27.30 -30.22 -7.47
C ASP A 413 26.21 -31.29 -7.71
N LEU A 414 26.57 -32.57 -7.62
CA LEU A 414 25.66 -33.72 -7.70
C LEU A 414 24.93 -34.02 -6.39
N CYS A 415 25.42 -33.44 -5.30
CA CYS A 415 24.94 -33.57 -3.93
C CYS A 415 24.45 -32.25 -3.32
N GLN A 416 24.01 -31.26 -4.09
CA GLN A 416 23.45 -29.93 -3.72
C GLN A 416 22.96 -29.70 -2.26
N LYS A 417 22.30 -30.68 -1.64
CA LYS A 417 21.90 -30.66 -0.22
C LYS A 417 22.58 -31.80 0.53
N GLY A 418 23.90 -31.76 0.57
CA GLY A 418 24.77 -32.84 1.03
C GLY A 418 25.12 -32.69 2.50
N ALA A 419 26.25 -33.23 2.91
CA ALA A 419 26.69 -33.14 4.28
C ALA A 419 27.15 -31.72 4.59
N LEU A 420 26.76 -31.20 5.74
CA LEU A 420 27.24 -29.91 6.21
C LEU A 420 28.61 -30.04 6.92
N ASP A 421 29.25 -28.90 7.18
CA ASP A 421 30.51 -28.77 7.93
C ASP A 421 31.74 -29.43 7.27
N TRP A 422 31.89 -29.33 5.94
CA TRP A 422 33.12 -29.71 5.24
C TRP A 422 33.39 -28.80 4.04
N LEU A 423 34.50 -29.05 3.34
CA LEU A 423 34.80 -28.39 2.08
C LEU A 423 35.18 -29.46 1.08
N SER A 424 34.65 -29.36 -0.14
CA SER A 424 35.10 -30.12 -1.30
C SER A 424 36.58 -29.82 -1.56
N ILE A 425 37.41 -30.84 -1.36
CA ILE A 425 38.82 -30.83 -1.72
C ILE A 425 39.18 -32.22 -2.27
N SER A 426 40.24 -32.28 -3.07
CA SER A 426 40.73 -33.53 -3.68
C SER A 426 41.18 -34.64 -2.71
N GLN A 427 40.91 -34.55 -1.41
CA GLN A 427 41.22 -35.56 -0.39
C GLN A 427 39.98 -36.25 0.17
N ASN A 428 38.79 -35.69 -0.07
CA ASN A 428 37.51 -36.11 0.50
C ASN A 428 36.31 -35.94 -0.46
N ASP A 429 36.60 -35.50 -1.69
CA ASP A 429 35.78 -35.41 -2.88
C ASP A 429 36.79 -35.60 -4.03
N HIS A 430 36.99 -36.86 -4.45
CA HIS A 430 38.11 -37.23 -5.31
C HIS A 430 37.91 -36.76 -6.75
N ASP A 431 36.69 -36.87 -7.28
CA ASP A 431 36.35 -36.46 -8.64
C ASP A 431 35.89 -34.99 -8.76
N GLY A 432 35.54 -34.36 -7.64
CA GLY A 432 35.18 -32.95 -7.54
C GLY A 432 33.72 -32.67 -7.90
N ASP A 433 32.82 -33.63 -7.69
CA ASP A 433 31.40 -33.49 -8.01
C ASP A 433 30.54 -32.90 -6.87
N GLY A 434 31.16 -32.51 -5.74
CA GLY A 434 30.47 -31.96 -4.56
C GLY A 434 29.86 -33.04 -3.65
N CYS A 435 29.97 -34.32 -4.01
CA CYS A 435 29.59 -35.42 -3.14
C CYS A 435 30.77 -35.88 -2.27
N LYS A 436 30.52 -36.03 -0.98
CA LYS A 436 31.56 -36.50 -0.05
C LYS A 436 31.78 -37.99 -0.16
N ASP A 437 32.96 -38.41 -0.62
CA ASP A 437 33.42 -39.82 -0.76
C ASP A 437 32.94 -40.73 0.38
N ALA A 438 33.10 -40.25 1.63
CA ALA A 438 32.94 -41.09 2.80
C ALA A 438 31.47 -41.48 3.10
N ILE A 439 30.48 -40.74 2.61
CA ILE A 439 29.09 -40.88 3.07
C ILE A 439 28.01 -40.65 2.02
N GLU A 440 28.28 -39.91 0.95
CA GLU A 440 27.27 -39.44 -0.01
C GLU A 440 27.59 -39.81 -1.44
N ASP A 441 28.87 -39.98 -1.76
CA ASP A 441 29.32 -40.58 -3.00
C ASP A 441 29.47 -42.11 -2.86
N ALA A 442 29.29 -42.83 -3.95
CA ALA A 442 29.47 -44.29 -4.03
C ALA A 442 30.32 -44.71 -5.24
N ASP A 443 30.86 -43.75 -5.99
CA ASP A 443 31.67 -43.90 -7.20
C ASP A 443 32.72 -42.77 -7.20
N ASP A 444 33.69 -42.84 -6.27
CA ASP A 444 34.54 -41.68 -5.90
C ASP A 444 35.39 -41.13 -7.09
N ASP A 445 35.55 -41.88 -8.20
CA ASP A 445 36.26 -41.41 -9.42
C ASP A 445 35.37 -41.23 -10.66
N ASN A 446 34.06 -41.49 -10.50
CA ASN A 446 32.97 -41.31 -11.45
C ASN A 446 33.19 -41.98 -12.83
N ASP A 447 33.84 -43.14 -12.83
CA ASP A 447 34.05 -43.96 -14.03
C ASP A 447 32.81 -44.84 -14.39
N GLY A 448 31.85 -44.93 -13.49
CA GLY A 448 30.62 -45.72 -13.62
C GLY A 448 30.62 -47.07 -12.90
N VAL A 449 31.64 -47.38 -12.09
CA VAL A 449 31.76 -48.58 -11.26
C VAL A 449 31.78 -48.19 -9.79
N TYR A 450 30.73 -48.55 -9.05
CA TYR A 450 30.67 -48.26 -7.62
C TYR A 450 31.86 -48.84 -6.82
N ASP A 451 32.33 -48.13 -5.79
CA ASP A 451 33.53 -48.46 -4.99
C ASP A 451 33.55 -49.89 -4.43
N PHE A 452 32.38 -50.47 -4.16
CA PHE A 452 32.29 -51.83 -3.61
C PHE A 452 32.64 -52.91 -4.65
N ALA A 453 32.60 -52.55 -5.93
CA ALA A 453 32.90 -53.40 -7.08
C ALA A 453 34.18 -52.94 -7.83
N ASP A 454 34.71 -51.78 -7.49
CA ASP A 454 35.91 -51.19 -8.08
C ASP A 454 37.19 -51.53 -7.27
N MET A 455 38.21 -52.05 -7.94
CA MET A 455 39.53 -52.32 -7.36
C MET A 455 40.41 -51.06 -7.27
N CYS A 456 40.08 -50.03 -8.03
CA CYS A 456 40.73 -48.73 -8.15
C CYS A 456 39.82 -47.57 -7.74
N SER A 457 38.97 -47.74 -6.72
CA SER A 457 37.94 -46.78 -6.27
C SER A 457 38.31 -45.31 -6.09
N THR A 458 39.58 -44.91 -6.11
CA THR A 458 40.00 -43.50 -6.17
C THR A 458 41.00 -43.34 -7.31
N GLY A 459 40.57 -43.75 -8.50
CA GLY A 459 41.38 -43.95 -9.68
C GLY A 459 41.50 -42.68 -10.53
N THR A 460 41.67 -42.88 -11.83
CA THR A 460 41.99 -41.81 -12.76
C THR A 460 40.68 -41.17 -13.15
N LEU A 461 40.62 -39.85 -13.14
CA LEU A 461 39.38 -39.14 -13.47
C LEU A 461 39.19 -39.00 -14.99
N ALA A 462 37.95 -38.72 -15.38
CA ALA A 462 37.53 -38.37 -16.76
C ALA A 462 37.65 -39.49 -17.81
N TRP A 463 37.33 -40.73 -17.41
CA TRP A 463 37.08 -41.85 -18.32
C TRP A 463 35.78 -42.56 -17.92
N THR A 464 35.49 -43.73 -18.50
CA THR A 464 34.29 -44.49 -18.16
C THR A 464 34.58 -45.97 -18.36
N SER A 465 34.32 -46.81 -17.36
CA SER A 465 34.46 -48.26 -17.48
C SER A 465 33.59 -48.83 -18.60
N ASN A 466 34.24 -49.51 -19.53
CA ASN A 466 33.61 -50.29 -20.58
C ASN A 466 34.63 -51.25 -21.20
N GLY A 467 34.19 -52.27 -21.91
CA GLY A 467 35.09 -53.29 -22.49
C GLY A 467 36.07 -52.83 -23.60
N GLN A 468 36.37 -51.53 -23.71
CA GLN A 468 37.50 -50.99 -24.48
C GLN A 468 38.54 -50.26 -23.61
N THR A 469 38.20 -49.91 -22.37
CA THR A 469 39.02 -49.10 -21.45
C THR A 469 39.14 -49.70 -20.05
N ASP A 470 38.34 -50.74 -19.77
CA ASP A 470 38.38 -51.63 -18.62
C ASP A 470 37.93 -53.00 -19.14
N TYR A 471 38.90 -53.85 -19.51
CA TYR A 471 38.62 -55.06 -20.26
C TYR A 471 38.10 -56.22 -19.38
N ASP A 472 38.56 -56.34 -18.14
CA ASP A 472 38.11 -57.36 -17.20
C ASP A 472 36.89 -56.93 -16.35
N GLY A 473 36.60 -55.62 -16.30
CA GLY A 473 35.46 -55.03 -15.62
C GLY A 473 35.69 -54.81 -14.13
N ASP A 474 36.93 -54.62 -13.68
CA ASP A 474 37.30 -54.45 -12.27
C ASP A 474 37.31 -52.99 -11.78
N GLY A 475 37.02 -52.03 -12.68
CA GLY A 475 36.98 -50.60 -12.38
C GLY A 475 38.33 -49.88 -12.49
N CYS A 476 39.41 -50.60 -12.82
CA CYS A 476 40.71 -49.99 -13.07
C CYS A 476 40.89 -49.63 -14.56
N SER A 477 41.42 -48.43 -14.85
CA SER A 477 41.70 -48.02 -16.23
C SER A 477 42.88 -48.80 -16.83
N ASP A 478 42.63 -49.56 -17.90
CA ASP A 478 43.65 -50.29 -18.70
C ASP A 478 44.83 -49.39 -19.14
N ALA A 479 44.59 -48.08 -19.27
CA ALA A 479 45.58 -47.16 -19.84
C ALA A 479 46.68 -46.76 -18.85
N ASP A 480 46.34 -46.61 -17.57
CA ASP A 480 47.16 -45.87 -16.61
C ASP A 480 47.15 -46.46 -15.18
N GLU A 481 46.24 -47.39 -14.85
CA GLU A 481 46.00 -47.85 -13.47
C GLU A 481 46.03 -49.36 -13.30
N ASP A 482 45.49 -50.08 -14.28
CA ASP A 482 45.66 -51.51 -14.40
C ASP A 482 46.91 -51.83 -15.22
N VAL A 483 47.59 -52.90 -14.82
CA VAL A 483 48.75 -53.47 -15.52
C VAL A 483 48.46 -54.89 -16.03
N ASP A 484 47.28 -55.45 -15.78
CA ASP A 484 46.85 -56.79 -16.18
C ASP A 484 45.40 -56.74 -16.72
N ASP A 485 45.20 -56.00 -17.82
CA ASP A 485 43.90 -55.61 -18.42
C ASP A 485 42.87 -56.75 -18.56
N ASP A 486 43.28 -58.03 -18.68
CA ASP A 486 42.38 -59.20 -18.77
C ASP A 486 42.40 -60.14 -17.56
N ASN A 487 43.17 -59.79 -16.53
CA ASN A 487 43.32 -60.48 -15.25
C ASN A 487 43.71 -61.96 -15.41
N ASP A 488 44.50 -62.27 -16.46
CA ASP A 488 45.04 -63.60 -16.70
C ASP A 488 46.34 -63.88 -15.93
N GLY A 489 46.89 -62.84 -15.28
CA GLY A 489 48.07 -62.87 -14.43
C GLY A 489 49.35 -62.44 -15.15
N ILE A 490 49.28 -61.76 -16.29
CA ILE A 490 50.43 -61.38 -17.12
C ILE A 490 50.40 -59.88 -17.44
N CYS A 491 51.44 -59.15 -17.01
CA CYS A 491 51.40 -57.69 -17.11
C CYS A 491 51.63 -57.14 -18.53
N ASP A 492 50.89 -56.11 -18.91
CA ASP A 492 51.02 -55.31 -20.14
C ASP A 492 52.43 -54.73 -20.38
N ALA A 493 53.16 -54.39 -19.31
CA ALA A 493 54.44 -53.70 -19.34
C ALA A 493 55.60 -54.42 -18.63
N THR A 494 56.82 -53.89 -18.80
CA THR A 494 58.05 -54.39 -18.12
C THR A 494 58.17 -54.00 -16.64
N GLN A 495 57.15 -53.37 -16.05
CA GLN A 495 57.13 -53.01 -14.64
C GLN A 495 56.15 -53.88 -13.87
N LEU A 496 56.51 -54.20 -12.64
CA LEU A 496 55.60 -54.77 -11.64
C LEU A 496 54.99 -53.59 -10.90
N ASP A 497 53.70 -53.65 -10.59
CA ASP A 497 53.14 -52.80 -9.55
C ASP A 497 53.83 -53.11 -8.19
N ASP A 498 53.74 -52.19 -7.24
CA ASP A 498 54.37 -52.34 -5.92
C ASP A 498 53.71 -53.44 -5.05
N LEU A 499 52.65 -54.11 -5.55
CA LEU A 499 51.86 -55.15 -4.87
C LEU A 499 52.09 -56.57 -5.43
N GLY A 500 52.67 -56.72 -6.63
CA GLY A 500 52.95 -58.01 -7.26
C GLY A 500 51.72 -58.70 -7.83
N ALA A 501 50.81 -57.94 -8.45
CA ALA A 501 49.54 -58.41 -9.00
C ALA A 501 49.72 -59.43 -10.14
N CYS A 502 50.66 -59.20 -11.05
CA CYS A 502 50.87 -60.00 -12.27
C CYS A 502 52.35 -60.39 -12.50
N ILE A 503 52.61 -61.24 -13.50
CA ILE A 503 53.97 -61.63 -13.93
C ILE A 503 54.33 -60.90 -15.23
N VAL A 504 55.44 -60.15 -15.21
CA VAL A 504 55.94 -59.37 -16.37
C VAL A 504 55.91 -60.17 -17.68
N SER A 505 55.19 -59.65 -18.67
CA SER A 505 55.08 -60.27 -19.98
C SER A 505 56.41 -60.34 -20.73
N THR A 506 56.47 -61.28 -21.68
CA THR A 506 57.62 -61.42 -22.60
C THR A 506 57.41 -60.69 -23.93
N VAL A 507 56.26 -60.05 -24.09
CA VAL A 507 55.86 -59.23 -25.24
C VAL A 507 55.65 -57.77 -24.80
N GLU A 508 55.58 -56.84 -25.76
CA GLU A 508 55.53 -55.39 -25.47
C GLU A 508 54.14 -54.87 -25.05
N VAL A 509 53.07 -55.66 -25.23
CA VAL A 509 51.67 -55.34 -24.88
C VAL A 509 50.93 -56.66 -24.64
N ASP A 510 50.29 -56.82 -23.48
CA ASP A 510 49.24 -57.81 -23.19
C ASP A 510 47.87 -57.13 -23.32
N LEU A 511 46.80 -57.91 -23.51
CA LEU A 511 45.45 -57.42 -23.77
C LEU A 511 44.50 -57.79 -22.65
#